data_AF-A0A960J5Y3-F1
#
_entry.id   AF-A0A960J5Y3-F1
#
_cell.length_a   1.000
_cell.length_b   1.000
_cell.length_c   1.000
_cell.angle_alpha   90.00
_cell.angle_beta   90.00
_cell.angle_gamma   90.00
#
_symmetry.space_group_name_H-M   'P 1'
#
loop_
_entity.id
_entity.type
_entity.pdbx_description
1 polymer ?
#
loop_
_entity_poly.entity_id
_entity_poly.type
_entity_poly.pdbx_seq_one_letter_code
_entity_poly.pdbx_strand_id
1 'polypeptide(L)'
;MAGVLYLVGTPIGNLEDMTYRAVRTLREADVIACEDTRRTRGLLSHFAIAGKKLLSCHEHNEDARAAELVKRVEAGERVALVSDAGMPAVSDPGYRVVRAMVEAGLRVEPIPGPSAAIAAVAVSGLPTDAFRFCSFLPAKASQRRRMLEALAGETATLVFYEAPHRIRPALADLEALFGDRPIVIARELTKLHEEILRGTPASLGRLVDERGGLKGELVLLVSGARQAQPDAETPLEERVNELTAAGASRMDAIKQAARERGIGKREAYEQLERLK
;
A
#
# COMPACT_ATOMS: atom_id res chain seq x y z
N MET A 1 11.91 -28.99 -20.94
CA MET A 1 12.10 -28.25 -19.66
C MET A 1 10.88 -27.34 -19.52
N ALA A 2 10.26 -27.27 -18.35
CA ALA A 2 9.12 -26.38 -18.15
C ALA A 2 9.52 -24.91 -18.39
N GLY A 3 8.55 -24.10 -18.81
CA GLY A 3 8.70 -22.68 -19.04
C GLY A 3 8.68 -21.89 -17.74
N VAL A 4 8.23 -20.64 -17.83
CA VAL A 4 8.17 -19.73 -16.68
C VAL A 4 7.01 -18.76 -16.84
N LEU A 5 6.36 -18.44 -15.71
CA LEU A 5 5.44 -17.33 -15.59
C LEU A 5 6.21 -16.07 -15.14
N TYR A 6 6.19 -15.02 -15.95
CA TYR A 6 6.70 -13.70 -15.58
C TYR A 6 5.56 -12.80 -15.10
N LEU A 7 5.70 -12.22 -13.92
CA LEU A 7 4.84 -11.13 -13.45
C LEU A 7 5.46 -9.80 -13.86
N VAL A 8 4.87 -9.10 -14.82
CA VAL A 8 5.48 -7.92 -15.43
C VAL A 8 4.78 -6.65 -14.98
N GLY A 9 5.49 -5.82 -14.21
CA GLY A 9 5.00 -4.50 -13.82
C GLY A 9 4.88 -3.56 -15.03
N THR A 10 3.70 -2.95 -15.21
CA THR A 10 3.42 -1.98 -16.28
C THR A 10 3.34 -0.55 -15.75
N PRO A 11 3.51 0.47 -16.61
CA PRO A 11 3.31 1.88 -16.23
C PRO A 11 2.00 2.18 -15.51
N ILE A 12 2.04 3.08 -14.52
CA ILE A 12 0.85 3.58 -13.79
C ILE A 12 0.30 4.90 -14.33
N GLY A 13 0.92 5.46 -15.37
CA GLY A 13 0.49 6.72 -15.97
C GLY A 13 1.45 7.24 -17.02
N ASN A 14 2.76 7.16 -16.76
CA ASN A 14 3.80 7.55 -17.70
C ASN A 14 4.45 6.34 -18.38
N LEU A 15 4.43 6.30 -19.72
CA LEU A 15 5.05 5.22 -20.48
C LEU A 15 6.57 5.13 -20.26
N GLU A 16 7.23 6.22 -19.89
CA GLU A 16 8.67 6.23 -19.57
C GLU A 16 9.03 5.41 -18.32
N ASP A 17 8.05 5.06 -17.47
CA ASP A 17 8.28 4.22 -16.29
C ASP A 17 8.46 2.73 -16.62
N MET A 18 8.32 2.36 -17.90
CA MET A 18 8.52 0.99 -18.35
C MET A 18 10.01 0.59 -18.27
N THR A 19 10.30 -0.56 -17.66
CA THR A 19 11.68 -1.02 -17.56
C THR A 19 12.15 -1.69 -18.85
N TYR A 20 13.45 -1.57 -19.18
CA TYR A 20 14.05 -2.31 -20.28
C TYR A 20 13.84 -3.83 -20.17
N ARG A 21 13.84 -4.36 -18.94
CA ARG A 21 13.59 -5.78 -18.67
C ARG A 21 12.15 -6.17 -18.97
N ALA A 22 11.17 -5.33 -18.62
CA ALA A 22 9.76 -5.55 -18.97
C ALA A 22 9.57 -5.60 -20.49
N VAL A 23 10.13 -4.64 -21.24
CA VAL A 23 10.06 -4.63 -22.72
C VAL A 23 10.66 -5.91 -23.30
N ARG A 24 11.86 -6.31 -22.84
CA ARG A 24 12.51 -7.54 -23.29
C ARG A 24 11.66 -8.79 -22.97
N THR A 25 11.19 -8.92 -21.73
CA THR A 25 10.36 -10.05 -21.30
C THR A 25 9.07 -10.16 -22.12
N LEU A 26 8.38 -9.04 -22.39
CA LEU A 26 7.17 -9.04 -23.23
C LEU A 26 7.48 -9.38 -24.70
N ARG A 27 8.64 -8.96 -25.22
CA ARG A 27 9.12 -9.36 -26.56
C ARG A 27 9.50 -10.83 -26.65
N GLU A 28 9.98 -11.41 -25.56
CA GLU A 28 10.36 -12.81 -25.49
C GLU A 28 9.18 -13.73 -25.16
N ALA A 29 8.13 -13.25 -24.49
CA ALA A 29 6.98 -14.06 -24.12
C ALA A 29 6.27 -14.66 -25.34
N ASP A 30 5.88 -15.93 -25.23
CA ASP A 30 5.12 -16.65 -26.24
C ASP A 30 3.62 -16.28 -26.14
N VAL A 31 3.16 -16.02 -24.90
CA VAL A 31 1.80 -15.56 -24.60
C VAL A 31 1.83 -14.46 -23.53
N ILE A 32 0.96 -13.46 -23.69
CA ILE A 32 0.74 -12.41 -22.68
C ILE A 32 -0.69 -12.53 -22.16
N ALA A 33 -0.83 -12.94 -20.90
CA ALA A 33 -2.07 -12.84 -20.15
C ALA A 33 -2.23 -11.41 -19.61
N CYS A 34 -3.39 -10.81 -19.79
CA CYS A 34 -3.64 -9.41 -19.44
C CYS A 34 -5.10 -9.18 -19.04
N GLU A 35 -5.33 -8.18 -18.20
CA GLU A 35 -6.66 -7.79 -17.75
C GLU A 35 -7.53 -7.26 -18.91
N ASP A 36 -7.16 -6.11 -19.50
CA ASP A 36 -7.75 -5.61 -20.75
C ASP A 36 -6.77 -5.73 -21.94
N THR A 37 -7.16 -6.56 -22.90
CA THR A 37 -6.39 -6.76 -24.15
C THR A 37 -6.28 -5.50 -25.02
N ARG A 38 -7.24 -4.58 -24.96
CA ARG A 38 -7.23 -3.32 -25.72
C ARG A 38 -6.18 -2.37 -25.14
N ARG A 39 -6.14 -2.22 -23.81
CA ARG A 39 -5.14 -1.40 -23.13
C ARG A 39 -3.74 -1.95 -23.33
N THR A 40 -3.60 -3.26 -23.15
CA THR A 40 -2.33 -3.96 -23.37
C THR A 40 -1.86 -3.85 -24.82
N ARG A 41 -2.74 -3.92 -25.83
CA ARG A 41 -2.36 -3.65 -27.23
C ARG A 41 -1.78 -2.26 -27.44
N GLY A 42 -2.34 -1.23 -26.78
CA GLY A 42 -1.80 0.13 -26.84
C GLY A 42 -0.38 0.20 -26.29
N LEU A 43 -0.16 -0.39 -25.11
CA LEU A 43 1.16 -0.48 -24.49
C LEU A 43 2.19 -1.19 -25.40
N LEU A 44 1.83 -2.37 -25.91
CA LEU A 44 2.71 -3.15 -26.79
C LEU A 44 3.04 -2.40 -28.09
N SER A 45 2.06 -1.70 -28.66
CA SER A 45 2.26 -0.88 -29.87
C SER A 45 3.26 0.25 -29.63
N HIS A 46 3.17 0.95 -28.49
CA HIS A 46 4.10 2.01 -28.14
C HIS A 46 5.56 1.51 -28.09
N PHE A 47 5.79 0.32 -27.55
CA PHE A 47 7.12 -0.28 -27.44
C PHE A 47 7.55 -1.14 -28.65
N ALA A 48 6.80 -1.04 -29.76
CA ALA A 48 7.02 -1.84 -30.98
C ALA A 48 7.13 -3.35 -30.70
N ILE A 49 6.27 -3.87 -29.82
CA ILE A 49 6.16 -5.29 -29.50
C ILE A 49 5.02 -5.88 -30.32
N ALA A 50 5.37 -6.63 -31.36
CA ALA A 50 4.42 -7.19 -32.32
C ALA A 50 4.29 -8.72 -32.21
N GLY A 51 3.25 -9.28 -32.86
CA GLY A 51 3.08 -10.72 -33.02
C GLY A 51 2.74 -11.48 -31.74
N LYS A 52 2.27 -10.79 -30.69
CA LYS A 52 1.96 -11.41 -29.39
C LYS A 52 0.54 -11.93 -29.34
N LYS A 53 0.40 -13.17 -28.87
CA LYS A 53 -0.89 -13.74 -28.50
C LYS A 53 -1.33 -13.16 -27.15
N LEU A 54 -2.43 -12.42 -27.14
CA LEU A 54 -3.04 -11.91 -25.91
C LEU A 54 -4.12 -12.85 -25.40
N LEU A 55 -4.08 -13.17 -24.11
CA LEU A 55 -5.15 -13.86 -23.40
C LEU A 55 -5.75 -12.91 -22.38
N SER A 56 -7.08 -12.75 -22.42
CA SER A 56 -7.77 -11.98 -21.39
C SER A 56 -7.87 -12.82 -20.11
N CYS A 57 -7.32 -12.27 -19.02
CA CYS A 57 -7.29 -12.84 -17.69
C CYS A 57 -7.70 -11.77 -16.68
N HIS A 58 -8.94 -11.86 -16.19
CA HIS A 58 -9.55 -10.89 -15.28
C HIS A 58 -10.32 -11.63 -14.18
N GLU A 59 -10.76 -10.94 -13.13
CA GLU A 59 -11.33 -11.55 -11.92
C GLU A 59 -12.43 -12.61 -12.21
N HIS A 60 -13.31 -12.36 -13.17
CA HIS A 60 -14.41 -13.29 -13.51
C HIS A 60 -13.99 -14.59 -14.22
N ASN A 61 -12.80 -14.67 -14.84
CA ASN A 61 -12.35 -15.84 -15.58
C ASN A 61 -11.02 -16.41 -15.06
N GLU A 62 -10.51 -15.86 -13.97
CA GLU A 62 -9.15 -16.09 -13.48
C GLU A 62 -8.89 -17.58 -13.19
N ASP A 63 -9.86 -18.31 -12.61
CA ASP A 63 -9.71 -19.74 -12.32
C ASP A 63 -9.51 -20.57 -13.60
N ALA A 64 -10.34 -20.31 -14.61
CA ALA A 64 -10.25 -21.01 -15.89
C ALA A 64 -8.94 -20.66 -16.62
N ARG A 65 -8.51 -19.39 -16.53
CA ARG A 65 -7.25 -18.94 -17.12
C ARG A 65 -6.04 -19.49 -16.39
N ALA A 66 -6.07 -19.59 -15.07
CA ALA A 66 -4.99 -20.21 -14.29
C ALA A 66 -4.71 -21.63 -14.78
N ALA A 67 -5.74 -22.45 -14.96
CA ALA A 67 -5.60 -23.82 -15.47
C ALA A 67 -5.04 -23.88 -16.90
N GLU A 68 -5.43 -22.96 -17.79
CA GLU A 68 -4.85 -22.88 -19.14
C GLU A 68 -3.37 -22.47 -19.08
N LEU A 69 -3.03 -21.46 -18.29
CA LEU A 69 -1.68 -20.92 -18.21
C LEU A 69 -0.71 -21.93 -17.60
N VAL A 70 -1.12 -22.71 -16.60
CA VAL A 70 -0.33 -23.82 -16.04
C VAL A 70 0.10 -24.78 -17.16
N LYS A 71 -0.84 -25.26 -17.97
CA LYS A 71 -0.56 -26.19 -19.09
C LYS A 71 0.42 -25.61 -20.10
N ARG A 72 0.33 -24.30 -20.38
CA ARG A 72 1.27 -23.60 -21.28
C ARG A 72 2.69 -23.60 -20.71
N VAL A 73 2.83 -23.26 -19.44
CA VAL A 73 4.12 -23.24 -18.75
C VAL A 73 4.69 -24.66 -18.65
N GLU A 74 3.89 -25.68 -18.34
CA GLU A 74 4.30 -27.09 -18.37
C GLU A 74 4.83 -27.51 -19.75
N ALA A 75 4.19 -27.05 -20.82
CA ALA A 75 4.60 -27.29 -22.20
C ALA A 75 5.88 -26.56 -22.62
N GLY A 76 6.47 -25.74 -21.74
CA GLY A 76 7.71 -25.00 -22.02
C GLY A 76 7.51 -23.56 -22.47
N GLU A 77 6.27 -23.06 -22.55
CA GLU A 77 6.00 -21.68 -22.98
C GLU A 77 6.42 -20.66 -21.91
N ARG A 78 6.94 -19.52 -22.36
CA ARG A 78 7.15 -18.32 -21.54
C ARG A 78 5.88 -17.51 -21.54
N VAL A 79 5.24 -17.44 -20.38
CA VAL A 79 4.01 -16.67 -20.19
C VAL A 79 4.35 -15.38 -19.45
N ALA A 80 3.92 -14.23 -19.97
CA ALA A 80 3.90 -12.98 -19.21
C ALA A 80 2.48 -12.69 -18.72
N LEU A 81 2.34 -12.34 -17.45
CA LEU A 81 1.10 -11.78 -16.88
C LEU A 81 1.33 -10.30 -16.60
N VAL A 82 0.42 -9.46 -17.07
CA VAL A 82 0.37 -8.02 -16.82
C VAL A 82 -1.00 -7.63 -16.27
N SER A 83 -1.06 -6.63 -15.40
CA SER A 83 -2.29 -5.92 -15.12
C SER A 83 -2.36 -4.64 -15.95
N ASP A 84 -3.51 -4.01 -15.87
CA ASP A 84 -3.82 -2.79 -16.57
C ASP A 84 -2.83 -1.66 -16.22
N ALA A 85 -2.41 -1.58 -14.94
CA ALA A 85 -1.39 -0.66 -14.46
C ALA A 85 -0.67 -1.23 -13.23
N GLY A 86 0.66 -1.08 -13.17
CA GLY A 86 1.44 -1.46 -12.01
C GLY A 86 1.77 -2.95 -11.95
N MET A 87 1.87 -3.49 -10.73
CA MET A 87 2.28 -4.87 -10.50
C MET A 87 1.06 -5.81 -10.49
N PRO A 88 0.98 -6.81 -11.42
CA PRO A 88 -0.11 -7.77 -11.42
C PRO A 88 -0.18 -8.58 -10.11
N ALA A 89 -1.37 -9.14 -9.83
CA ALA A 89 -1.70 -9.88 -8.62
C ALA A 89 -1.74 -9.06 -7.30
N VAL A 90 -1.49 -7.74 -7.34
CA VAL A 90 -1.61 -6.84 -6.19
C VAL A 90 -2.76 -5.87 -6.42
N SER A 91 -3.90 -6.11 -5.75
CA SER A 91 -5.17 -5.42 -6.01
C SER A 91 -5.77 -5.61 -7.41
N ASP A 92 -5.07 -6.33 -8.28
CA ASP A 92 -5.47 -6.73 -9.62
C ASP A 92 -5.59 -8.26 -9.73
N PRO A 93 -6.24 -8.79 -10.78
CA PRO A 93 -6.21 -10.22 -11.11
C PRO A 93 -4.77 -10.75 -11.26
N GLY A 94 -4.57 -12.02 -10.93
CA GLY A 94 -3.30 -12.72 -11.04
C GLY A 94 -2.97 -13.61 -9.85
N TYR A 95 -3.56 -13.36 -8.69
CA TYR A 95 -3.31 -14.15 -7.48
C TYR A 95 -3.61 -15.63 -7.69
N ARG A 96 -4.73 -15.98 -8.33
CA ARG A 96 -5.12 -17.38 -8.54
C ARG A 96 -4.21 -18.05 -9.58
N VAL A 97 -3.74 -17.29 -10.57
CA VAL A 97 -2.73 -17.76 -11.53
C VAL A 97 -1.42 -18.09 -10.82
N VAL A 98 -0.91 -17.18 -9.99
CA VAL A 98 0.33 -17.38 -9.22
C VAL A 98 0.19 -18.58 -8.28
N ARG A 99 -0.93 -18.68 -7.56
CA ARG A 99 -1.22 -19.82 -6.68
C ARG A 99 -1.15 -21.15 -7.45
N ALA A 100 -1.84 -21.23 -8.59
CA ALA A 100 -1.87 -22.45 -9.40
C ALA A 100 -0.46 -22.84 -9.91
N MET A 101 0.38 -21.87 -10.28
CA MET A 101 1.78 -22.14 -10.66
C MET A 101 2.59 -22.70 -9.49
N VAL A 102 2.45 -22.12 -8.29
CA VAL A 102 3.16 -22.58 -7.08
C VAL A 102 2.70 -23.98 -6.70
N GLU A 103 1.40 -24.27 -6.75
CA GLU A 103 0.83 -25.60 -6.47
C GLU A 103 1.34 -26.66 -7.46
N ALA A 104 1.57 -26.28 -8.72
CA ALA A 104 2.14 -27.15 -9.75
C ALA A 104 3.68 -27.25 -9.69
N GLY A 105 4.35 -26.59 -8.74
CA GLY A 105 5.81 -26.56 -8.65
C GLY A 105 6.50 -25.83 -9.80
N LEU A 106 5.77 -24.93 -10.48
CA LEU A 106 6.26 -24.17 -11.64
C LEU A 106 6.92 -22.87 -11.22
N ARG A 107 7.89 -22.42 -12.03
CA ARG A 107 8.64 -21.20 -11.77
C ARG A 107 7.77 -19.96 -12.04
N VAL A 108 7.70 -19.09 -11.04
CA VAL A 108 7.14 -17.74 -11.14
C VAL A 108 8.27 -16.74 -10.91
N GLU A 109 8.42 -15.76 -11.79
CA GLU A 109 9.47 -14.74 -11.72
C GLU A 109 8.89 -13.32 -11.78
N PRO A 110 9.15 -12.47 -10.76
CA PRO A 110 8.78 -11.08 -10.84
C PRO A 110 9.74 -10.28 -11.74
N ILE A 111 9.17 -9.44 -12.61
CA ILE A 111 9.84 -8.35 -13.30
C ILE A 111 9.42 -7.05 -12.59
N PRO A 112 10.29 -6.49 -11.72
CA PRO A 112 10.00 -5.26 -11.01
C PRO A 112 9.61 -4.14 -11.96
N GLY A 113 8.68 -3.31 -11.50
CA GLY A 113 8.14 -2.19 -12.24
C GLY A 113 7.38 -1.23 -11.31
N PRO A 114 6.67 -0.26 -11.89
CA PRO A 114 5.99 0.78 -11.14
C PRO A 114 4.93 0.23 -10.18
N SER A 115 4.78 0.89 -9.03
CA SER A 115 3.72 0.60 -8.05
C SER A 115 3.21 1.91 -7.46
N ALA A 116 1.92 2.20 -7.65
CA ALA A 116 1.32 3.43 -7.16
C ALA A 116 1.40 3.52 -5.62
N ALA A 117 1.18 2.41 -4.90
CA ALA A 117 1.31 2.37 -3.45
C ALA A 117 2.74 2.76 -2.98
N ILE A 118 3.77 2.15 -3.58
CA ILE A 118 5.17 2.42 -3.18
C ILE A 118 5.58 3.84 -3.57
N ALA A 119 5.24 4.29 -4.78
CA ALA A 119 5.50 5.65 -5.22
C ALA A 119 4.85 6.68 -4.28
N ALA A 120 3.58 6.45 -3.89
CA ALA A 120 2.87 7.33 -2.98
C ALA A 120 3.52 7.38 -1.59
N VAL A 121 3.93 6.24 -1.03
CA VAL A 121 4.66 6.19 0.25
C VAL A 121 5.94 7.02 0.17
N ALA A 122 6.74 6.83 -0.89
CA ALA A 122 8.02 7.51 -1.08
C ALA A 122 7.90 9.04 -1.12
N VAL A 123 6.81 9.58 -1.71
CA VAL A 123 6.59 11.03 -1.80
C VAL A 123 5.70 11.58 -0.69
N SER A 124 5.17 10.75 0.20
CA SER A 124 4.15 11.17 1.18
C SER A 124 4.68 12.15 2.23
N GLY A 125 5.91 11.98 2.68
CA GLY A 125 6.44 12.63 3.87
C GLY A 125 5.95 12.01 5.19
N LEU A 126 5.28 10.86 5.13
CA LEU A 126 4.94 10.03 6.30
C LEU A 126 6.08 9.04 6.61
N PRO A 127 6.13 8.44 7.83
CA PRO A 127 7.08 7.38 8.14
C PRO A 127 7.00 6.22 7.14
N THR A 128 8.16 5.77 6.66
CA THR A 128 8.31 4.74 5.64
C THR A 128 9.03 3.49 6.13
N ASP A 129 9.41 3.44 7.41
CA ASP A 129 10.05 2.28 8.05
C ASP A 129 9.09 1.09 8.20
N ALA A 130 7.80 1.38 8.35
CA ALA A 130 6.73 0.40 8.28
C ALA A 130 5.48 1.00 7.62
N PHE A 131 4.89 0.28 6.68
CA PHE A 131 3.59 0.62 6.13
C PHE A 131 2.77 -0.65 5.87
N ARG A 132 1.45 -0.50 5.91
CA ARG A 132 0.48 -1.56 5.62
C ARG A 132 -0.33 -1.17 4.39
N PHE A 133 -0.14 -1.92 3.32
CA PHE A 133 -1.00 -1.81 2.14
C PHE A 133 -2.33 -2.52 2.38
N CYS A 134 -3.42 -1.79 2.21
CA CYS A 134 -4.78 -2.21 2.57
C CYS A 134 -5.70 -2.39 1.36
N SER A 135 -5.17 -2.32 0.13
CA SER A 135 -5.98 -2.35 -1.11
C SER A 135 -7.04 -1.23 -1.11
N PHE A 136 -8.17 -1.44 -1.78
CA PHE A 136 -9.28 -0.51 -1.82
C PHE A 136 -10.11 -0.52 -0.53
N LEU A 137 -10.56 0.66 -0.11
CA LEU A 137 -11.59 0.76 0.92
C LEU A 137 -12.92 0.13 0.43
N PRO A 138 -13.66 -0.58 1.32
CA PRO A 138 -14.96 -1.12 0.96
C PRO A 138 -15.93 -0.04 0.49
N ALA A 139 -16.70 -0.34 -0.56
CA ALA A 139 -17.70 0.58 -1.09
C ALA A 139 -18.85 0.84 -0.09
N LYS A 140 -19.28 -0.21 0.63
CA LYS A 140 -20.35 -0.11 1.64
C LYS A 140 -19.82 0.59 2.89
N ALA A 141 -20.49 1.66 3.32
CA ALA A 141 -20.07 2.49 4.45
C ALA A 141 -19.86 1.70 5.75
N SER A 142 -20.76 0.77 6.08
CA SER A 142 -20.63 -0.07 7.29
C SER A 142 -19.40 -0.97 7.27
N GLN A 143 -19.06 -1.54 6.10
CA GLN A 143 -17.86 -2.37 5.92
C GLN A 143 -16.59 -1.52 5.96
N ARG A 144 -16.62 -0.32 5.37
CA ARG A 144 -15.51 0.63 5.40
C ARG A 144 -15.20 1.07 6.83
N ARG A 145 -16.22 1.49 7.59
CA ARG A 145 -16.07 1.85 9.01
C ARG A 145 -15.51 0.72 9.84
N ARG A 146 -16.08 -0.49 9.72
CA ARG A 146 -15.57 -1.68 10.43
C ARG A 146 -14.10 -1.95 10.12
N MET A 147 -13.68 -1.80 8.87
CA MET A 147 -12.27 -1.95 8.49
C MET A 147 -11.39 -0.85 9.12
N LEU A 148 -11.83 0.41 9.06
CA LEU A 148 -11.09 1.53 9.63
C LEU A 148 -10.98 1.44 11.16
N GLU A 149 -12.05 1.06 11.86
CA GLU A 149 -12.06 0.78 13.30
C GLU A 149 -11.00 -0.26 13.68
N ALA A 150 -10.91 -1.35 12.92
CA ALA A 150 -9.90 -2.39 13.14
C ALA A 150 -8.46 -1.92 12.88
N LEU A 151 -8.28 -0.80 12.17
CA LEU A 151 -6.99 -0.18 11.86
C LEU A 151 -6.69 1.04 12.75
N ALA A 152 -7.57 1.42 13.67
CA ALA A 152 -7.42 2.62 14.48
C ALA A 152 -6.12 2.62 15.30
N GLY A 153 -5.70 1.45 15.81
CA GLY A 153 -4.47 1.28 16.57
C GLY A 153 -3.22 0.96 15.75
N GLU A 154 -3.32 0.86 14.42
CA GLU A 154 -2.16 0.53 13.57
C GLU A 154 -1.12 1.66 13.64
N THR A 155 0.13 1.31 13.94
CA THR A 155 1.23 2.27 14.10
C THR A 155 2.06 2.46 12.84
N ALA A 156 1.94 1.55 11.88
CA ALA A 156 2.50 1.70 10.54
C ALA A 156 1.66 2.67 9.69
N THR A 157 2.28 3.31 8.69
CA THR A 157 1.54 4.09 7.69
C THR A 157 0.55 3.20 6.95
N LEU A 158 -0.72 3.56 6.90
CA LEU A 158 -1.73 2.83 6.14
C LEU A 158 -1.78 3.36 4.70
N VAL A 159 -1.90 2.47 3.72
CA VAL A 159 -1.97 2.82 2.29
C VAL A 159 -3.19 2.17 1.66
N PHE A 160 -4.04 2.99 1.06
CA PHE A 160 -5.27 2.57 0.38
C PHE A 160 -5.29 3.08 -1.05
N TYR A 161 -5.95 2.34 -1.94
CA TYR A 161 -6.47 2.90 -3.18
C TYR A 161 -7.90 3.39 -2.97
N GLU A 162 -8.27 4.48 -3.63
CA GLU A 162 -9.62 5.02 -3.53
C GLU A 162 -10.12 5.64 -4.84
N ALA A 163 -11.39 5.46 -5.13
CA ALA A 163 -12.05 6.08 -6.26
C ALA A 163 -12.44 7.53 -5.94
N PRO A 164 -12.30 8.50 -6.86
CA PRO A 164 -12.57 9.90 -6.55
C PRO A 164 -13.98 10.21 -6.08
N HIS A 165 -14.98 9.48 -6.56
CA HIS A 165 -16.37 9.65 -6.12
C HIS A 165 -16.64 9.11 -4.70
N ARG A 166 -15.69 8.36 -4.11
CA ARG A 166 -15.77 7.79 -2.77
C ARG A 166 -14.86 8.48 -1.75
N ILE A 167 -13.92 9.33 -2.20
CA ILE A 167 -12.93 9.96 -1.33
C ILE A 167 -13.58 10.82 -0.25
N ARG A 168 -14.63 11.60 -0.59
CA ARG A 168 -15.26 12.51 0.37
C ARG A 168 -15.96 11.76 1.52
N PRO A 169 -16.78 10.71 1.27
CA PRO A 169 -17.27 9.83 2.33
C PRO A 169 -16.16 9.13 3.11
N ALA A 170 -15.08 8.69 2.47
CA ALA A 170 -13.94 8.06 3.16
C ALA A 170 -13.25 9.03 4.12
N LEU A 171 -13.05 10.28 3.71
CA LEU A 171 -12.49 11.34 4.57
C LEU A 171 -13.39 11.64 5.78
N ALA A 172 -14.71 11.62 5.61
CA ALA A 172 -15.65 11.79 6.73
C ALA A 172 -15.54 10.63 7.76
N ASP A 173 -15.39 9.39 7.28
CA ASP A 173 -15.21 8.23 8.16
C ASP A 173 -13.85 8.27 8.87
N LEU A 174 -12.79 8.70 8.18
CA LEU A 174 -11.47 8.91 8.78
C LEU A 174 -11.48 10.02 9.82
N GLU A 175 -12.15 11.14 9.55
CA GLU A 175 -12.32 12.22 10.52
C GLU A 175 -13.01 11.73 11.79
N ALA A 176 -14.12 10.99 11.64
CA ALA A 176 -14.87 10.46 12.76
C ALA A 176 -14.10 9.43 13.60
N LEU A 177 -13.26 8.61 12.97
CA LEU A 177 -12.57 7.49 13.63
C LEU A 177 -11.14 7.82 14.06
N PHE A 178 -10.41 8.58 13.26
CA PHE A 178 -8.97 8.85 13.45
C PHE A 178 -8.69 10.31 13.82
N GLY A 179 -9.68 11.20 13.79
CA GLY A 179 -9.53 12.61 14.14
C GLY A 179 -8.54 13.34 13.24
N ASP A 180 -7.63 14.08 13.86
CA ASP A 180 -6.62 14.92 13.17
C ASP A 180 -5.37 14.15 12.70
N ARG A 181 -5.45 12.82 12.60
CA ARG A 181 -4.36 11.98 12.12
C ARG A 181 -3.89 12.46 10.74
N PRO A 182 -2.60 12.81 10.53
CA PRO A 182 -2.11 13.26 9.24
C PRO A 182 -2.39 12.25 8.12
N ILE A 183 -2.89 12.75 6.99
CA ILE A 183 -3.16 11.98 5.78
C ILE A 183 -2.54 12.64 4.54
N VAL A 184 -2.35 11.82 3.51
CA VAL A 184 -1.88 12.25 2.19
C VAL A 184 -2.79 11.67 1.13
N ILE A 185 -3.18 12.47 0.13
CA ILE A 185 -3.82 11.99 -1.09
C ILE A 185 -2.85 12.24 -2.23
N ALA A 186 -2.28 11.16 -2.77
CA ALA A 186 -1.49 11.20 -3.99
C ALA A 186 -2.42 10.93 -5.18
N ARG A 187 -2.58 11.93 -6.03
CA ARG A 187 -3.52 11.93 -7.15
C ARG A 187 -2.75 11.90 -8.47
N GLU A 188 -3.21 11.05 -9.39
CA GLU A 188 -2.70 10.99 -10.77
C GLU A 188 -1.17 10.82 -10.84
N LEU A 189 -0.61 9.98 -9.96
CA LEU A 189 0.83 9.70 -9.91
C LEU A 189 1.38 9.36 -11.30
N THR A 190 2.52 9.96 -11.63
CA THR A 190 3.26 9.90 -12.90
C THR A 190 2.57 10.58 -14.08
N LYS A 191 1.35 11.09 -13.95
CA LYS A 191 0.60 11.70 -15.06
C LYS A 191 0.76 13.22 -15.08
N LEU A 192 0.22 13.86 -16.13
CA LEU A 192 0.27 15.31 -16.33
C LEU A 192 -0.30 16.13 -15.15
N HIS A 193 -1.29 15.58 -14.44
CA HIS A 193 -1.96 16.26 -13.32
C HIS A 193 -1.59 15.67 -11.95
N GLU A 194 -0.37 15.13 -11.82
CA GLU A 194 0.15 14.64 -10.55
C GLU A 194 0.04 15.71 -9.44
N GLU A 195 -0.52 15.32 -8.31
CA GLU A 195 -0.72 16.21 -7.16
C GLU A 195 -0.62 15.43 -5.84
N ILE A 196 0.16 15.95 -4.88
CA ILE A 196 0.29 15.39 -3.54
C ILE A 196 -0.32 16.34 -2.51
N LEU A 197 -1.52 15.99 -2.03
CA LEU A 197 -2.27 16.76 -1.04
C LEU A 197 -1.97 16.23 0.36
N ARG A 198 -1.61 17.11 1.30
CA ARG A 198 -1.28 16.73 2.69
C ARG A 198 -2.14 17.54 3.65
N GLY A 199 -2.60 16.90 4.73
CA GLY A 199 -3.39 17.58 5.76
C GLY A 199 -4.04 16.60 6.74
N THR A 200 -5.08 17.04 7.42
CA THR A 200 -5.99 16.19 8.20
C THR A 200 -7.20 15.78 7.37
N PRO A 201 -7.95 14.72 7.77
CA PRO A 201 -9.21 14.34 7.13
C PRO A 201 -10.18 15.51 6.96
N ALA A 202 -10.34 16.34 7.99
CA ALA A 202 -11.21 17.52 7.94
C ALA A 202 -10.73 18.56 6.91
N SER A 203 -9.42 18.87 6.90
CA SER A 203 -8.86 19.88 5.98
C SER A 203 -8.94 19.45 4.52
N LEU A 204 -8.62 18.18 4.22
CA LEU A 204 -8.72 17.65 2.86
C LEU A 204 -10.20 17.44 2.47
N GLY A 205 -11.08 17.13 3.42
CA GLY A 205 -12.52 17.07 3.19
C GLY A 205 -13.07 18.39 2.67
N ARG A 206 -12.72 19.51 3.32
CA ARG A 206 -13.07 20.87 2.85
C ARG A 206 -12.51 21.17 1.47
N LEU A 207 -11.23 20.86 1.23
CA LEU A 207 -10.61 21.05 -0.09
C LEU A 207 -11.34 20.28 -1.20
N VAL A 208 -11.77 19.05 -0.93
CA VAL A 208 -12.54 18.26 -1.90
C VAL A 208 -13.90 18.90 -2.17
N ASP A 209 -14.58 19.40 -1.14
CA ASP A 209 -15.87 20.08 -1.28
C ASP A 209 -15.72 21.38 -2.10
N GLU A 210 -14.71 22.20 -1.81
CA GLU A 210 -14.39 23.44 -2.53
C GLU A 210 -14.09 23.21 -4.02
N ARG A 211 -13.44 22.09 -4.35
CA ARG A 211 -13.13 21.71 -5.73
C ARG A 211 -14.30 21.01 -6.46
N GLY A 212 -15.40 20.72 -5.76
CA GLY A 212 -16.52 19.93 -6.30
C GLY A 212 -16.16 18.46 -6.56
N GLY A 213 -15.18 17.93 -5.83
CA GLY A 213 -14.66 16.57 -5.99
C GLY A 213 -13.22 16.51 -6.52
N LEU A 214 -12.67 15.29 -6.52
CA LEU A 214 -11.41 14.98 -7.20
C LEU A 214 -11.68 14.16 -8.47
N LYS A 215 -10.67 14.07 -9.33
CA LYS A 215 -10.70 13.25 -10.56
C LYS A 215 -9.42 12.42 -10.67
N GLY A 216 -9.49 11.34 -11.43
CA GLY A 216 -8.35 10.47 -11.73
C GLY A 216 -8.22 9.30 -10.77
N GLU A 217 -7.01 8.84 -10.56
CA GLU A 217 -6.67 7.75 -9.64
C GLU A 217 -6.06 8.31 -8.37
N LEU A 218 -6.43 7.74 -7.21
CA LEU A 218 -6.00 8.23 -5.91
C LEU A 218 -5.36 7.10 -5.09
N VAL A 219 -4.24 7.42 -4.45
CA VAL A 219 -3.68 6.67 -3.33
C VAL A 219 -3.86 7.51 -2.08
N LEU A 220 -4.57 6.97 -1.09
CA LEU A 220 -4.81 7.59 0.21
C LEU A 220 -3.87 6.97 1.23
N LEU A 221 -3.05 7.79 1.86
CA LEU A 221 -2.17 7.39 2.95
C LEU A 221 -2.64 8.01 4.26
N VAL A 222 -2.57 7.24 5.32
CA VAL A 222 -2.89 7.69 6.67
C VAL A 222 -1.68 7.38 7.53
N SER A 223 -1.16 8.37 8.25
CA SER A 223 -0.09 8.14 9.22
C SER A 223 -0.48 7.07 10.23
N GLY A 224 0.51 6.40 10.82
CA GLY A 224 0.26 5.50 11.93
C GLY A 224 -0.39 6.22 13.12
N ALA A 225 -1.11 5.46 13.93
CA ALA A 225 -1.53 5.90 15.25
C ALA A 225 -0.29 6.35 16.02
N ARG A 226 -0.36 7.56 16.57
CA ARG A 226 0.63 8.01 17.54
C ARG A 226 0.56 7.00 18.68
N GLN A 227 1.63 6.26 18.94
CA GLN A 227 1.73 5.51 20.18
C GLN A 227 1.46 6.52 21.29
N ALA A 228 0.53 6.21 22.18
CA ALA A 228 0.35 7.01 23.37
C ALA A 228 1.73 7.11 24.00
N GLN A 229 2.33 8.30 23.93
CA GLN A 229 3.40 8.61 24.85
C GLN A 229 2.71 8.50 26.20
N PRO A 230 3.16 7.62 27.11
CA PRO A 230 2.62 7.57 28.46
C PRO A 230 2.63 9.00 28.95
N ASP A 231 1.47 9.47 29.42
CA ASP A 231 1.24 10.88 29.71
C ASP A 231 2.48 11.49 30.35
N ALA A 232 3.15 12.39 29.62
CA ALA A 232 4.20 13.21 30.22
C ALA A 232 3.62 14.11 31.33
N GLU A 233 2.29 14.15 31.47
CA GLU A 233 1.55 14.77 32.57
C GLU A 233 1.55 13.93 33.86
N THR A 234 1.52 12.58 33.83
CA THR A 234 1.50 11.74 35.05
C THR A 234 2.81 11.85 35.81
N PRO A 235 2.89 12.54 36.97
CA PRO A 235 4.14 12.84 37.66
C PRO A 235 5.15 11.69 37.62
N LEU A 236 6.42 12.00 37.35
CA LEU A 236 7.47 11.00 37.15
C LEU A 236 7.47 9.92 38.26
N GLU A 237 7.22 10.33 39.50
CA GLU A 237 7.10 9.43 40.65
C GLU A 237 5.92 8.46 40.55
N GLU A 238 4.74 8.94 40.17
CA GLU A 238 3.54 8.13 40.01
C GLU A 238 3.76 7.09 38.91
N ARG A 239 4.35 7.49 37.78
CA ARG A 239 4.68 6.55 36.70
C ARG A 239 5.71 5.50 37.10
N VAL A 240 6.72 5.88 37.88
CA VAL A 240 7.71 4.94 38.43
C VAL A 240 7.06 3.98 39.43
N ASN A 241 6.12 4.44 40.24
CA ASN A 241 5.38 3.63 41.19
C ASN A 241 4.48 2.61 40.48
N GLU A 242 3.76 3.00 39.42
CA GLU A 242 2.98 2.10 38.57
C GLU A 242 3.83 0.97 37.99
N LEU A 243 4.98 1.31 37.38
CA LEU A 243 5.89 0.34 36.79
C LEU A 243 6.50 -0.61 37.83
N THR A 244 6.78 -0.09 39.03
CA THR A 244 7.27 -0.91 40.15
C THR A 244 6.16 -1.85 40.65
N ALA A 245 4.92 -1.37 40.75
CA ALA A 245 3.76 -2.18 41.12
C ALA A 245 3.44 -3.26 40.07
N ALA A 246 3.74 -3.00 38.80
CA ALA A 246 3.67 -3.96 37.71
C ALA A 246 4.83 -4.98 37.68
N GLY A 247 5.75 -4.95 38.67
CA GLY A 247 6.81 -5.94 38.85
C GLY A 247 8.18 -5.56 38.28
N ALA A 248 8.35 -4.34 37.74
CA ALA A 248 9.67 -3.85 37.34
C ALA A 248 10.53 -3.51 38.56
N SER A 249 11.85 -3.69 38.44
CA SER A 249 12.78 -3.15 39.45
C SER A 249 12.69 -1.62 39.46
N ARG A 250 12.93 -0.98 40.61
CA ARG A 250 12.89 0.49 40.72
C ARG A 250 13.80 1.18 39.70
N MET A 251 14.95 0.59 39.42
CA MET A 251 15.92 1.08 38.43
C MET A 251 15.37 1.01 37.00
N ASP A 252 14.70 -0.08 36.65
CA ASP A 252 14.13 -0.29 35.31
C ASP A 252 12.90 0.59 35.10
N ALA A 253 12.06 0.74 36.13
CA ALA A 253 10.93 1.66 36.16
C ALA A 253 11.37 3.10 35.89
N ILE A 254 12.44 3.57 36.54
CA ILE A 254 12.98 4.92 36.32
C ILE A 254 13.54 5.09 34.89
N LYS A 255 14.27 4.08 34.39
CA LYS A 255 14.82 4.11 33.03
C LYS A 255 13.72 4.13 31.97
N GLN A 256 12.66 3.36 32.19
CA GLN A 256 11.50 3.30 31.31
C GLN A 256 10.72 4.62 31.37
N ALA A 257 10.38 5.14 32.55
CA ALA A 257 9.68 6.42 32.69
C ALA A 257 10.49 7.61 32.11
N ALA A 258 11.82 7.62 32.27
CA ALA A 258 12.69 8.63 31.67
C ALA A 258 12.67 8.58 30.13
N ARG A 259 12.71 7.35 29.57
CA ARG A 259 12.61 7.13 28.12
C ARG A 259 11.24 7.54 27.58
N GLU A 260 10.17 7.20 28.29
CA GLU A 260 8.80 7.58 27.96
C GLU A 260 8.61 9.11 27.92
N ARG A 261 9.35 9.85 28.77
CA ARG A 261 9.33 11.32 28.88
C ARG A 261 10.39 12.06 28.05
N GLY A 262 11.28 11.34 27.37
CA GLY A 262 12.37 11.94 26.58
C GLY A 262 13.45 12.65 27.40
N ILE A 263 13.55 12.37 28.71
CA ILE A 263 14.56 12.95 29.61
C ILE A 263 15.69 11.96 29.91
N GLY A 264 16.85 12.47 30.32
CA GLY A 264 17.98 11.62 30.69
C GLY A 264 17.73 10.81 31.97
N LYS A 265 18.33 9.63 32.10
CA LYS A 265 18.24 8.82 33.35
C LYS A 265 18.65 9.66 34.57
N ARG A 266 19.75 10.41 34.47
CA ARG A 266 20.28 11.25 35.55
C ARG A 266 19.29 12.36 35.94
N GLU A 267 18.67 12.99 34.95
CA GLU A 267 17.65 14.02 35.15
C GLU A 267 16.40 13.46 35.85
N ALA A 268 15.97 12.24 35.47
CA ALA A 268 14.89 11.55 36.16
C ALA A 268 15.22 11.23 37.64
N TYR A 269 16.46 10.85 37.95
CA TYR A 269 16.90 10.67 39.34
C TYR A 269 16.86 11.97 40.14
N GLU A 270 17.40 13.05 39.58
CA GLU A 270 17.46 14.36 40.23
C GLU A 270 16.05 14.92 40.50
N GLN A 271 15.09 14.69 39.59
CA GLN A 271 13.68 15.07 39.81
C GLN A 271 13.03 14.25 40.94
N LEU A 272 13.28 12.95 41.01
CA LEU A 272 12.75 12.08 42.07
C LEU A 272 13.36 12.38 43.45
N GLU A 273 14.62 12.82 43.52
CA GLU A 273 15.25 13.22 44.79
C GLU A 273 14.74 14.56 45.31
N ARG A 274 14.36 15.49 44.42
CA ARG A 274 13.78 16.79 44.79
C ARG A 274 12.36 16.72 45.36
N LEU A 275 11.69 15.58 45.17
CA LEU A 275 10.33 15.32 45.65
C LEU A 275 10.31 14.63 47.03
N LYS A 276 11.46 14.21 47.55
CA LYS A 276 11.63 13.69 48.91
C LYS A 276 11.83 14.80 49.92
#